data_AF-A0A1I4EBW6-F1
#
_entry.id   AF-A0A1I4EBW6-F1
#
_cell.length_a   1.000
_cell.length_b   1.000
_cell.length_c   1.000
_cell.angle_alpha   90.00
_cell.angle_beta   90.00
_cell.angle_gamma   90.00
#
_symmetry.space_group_name_H-M   'P 1'
#
loop_
_entity.id
_entity.type
_entity.pdbx_description
1 polymer ?
#
loop_
_entity_poly.entity_id
_entity_poly.type
_entity_poly.pdbx_seq_one_letter_code
_entity_poly.pdbx_strand_id
1 'polypeptide(L)'
;MLTKSDFKQAIEDSIGNYPAAAPFYQAGDPRVLQHIDAMATMLAMFSNQIETAMAEPFEKTRDATVKADAAMRGVISKAKPARVRVLVTNDNSEAFAVDIGRVVIDSDGLPYIVETAVVVPAGDTGTFEATQVSKEALSHTVSGSVPFYPVEVPESTDDSYLSGIAVSDVDGGYEYRERYVNTLSGERVFHVEADDRQRIYVRFGQDGIVGVQPVDGDVITLTISRSFGDISPASGAPFSFEYLQSPLESLVTLTLDALVQKGQNPPDITTLRDLVRYPSVYNHNAVFLGEFDFVVRREYSNTQFLSVWNETVEEAARGASVDNINTLFVACLSAEGGEAVLTEPDPNTPVDPSFISEESLTATQTSIKNVILRADNSYRVKFVTPVRSEIAVTVTATVSAAYVVGDVRSKIIETILSEYGESQPGSSRGGNKPLHKNVYSLLKNNITALSDANADIRIVIADPVGNFRPELWRYVTEDSLTVTVTAENVLPPAWGNY
;
A
#
# COMPACT_ATOMS: atom_id res chain seq x y z
N MET A 1 -7.10 32.49 -14.62
CA MET A 1 -8.38 32.87 -13.99
C MET A 1 -8.72 34.29 -14.33
N LEU A 2 -9.82 34.54 -15.04
CA LEU A 2 -10.26 35.92 -15.32
C LEU A 2 -10.99 36.49 -14.10
N THR A 3 -10.55 37.66 -13.68
CA THR A 3 -11.05 38.36 -12.50
C THR A 3 -12.13 39.36 -12.87
N LYS A 4 -12.85 39.87 -11.86
CA LYS A 4 -13.85 40.94 -12.06
C LYS A 4 -13.25 42.17 -12.77
N SER A 5 -11.99 42.52 -12.49
CA SER A 5 -11.29 43.64 -13.15
C SER A 5 -11.06 43.38 -14.64
N ASP A 6 -10.75 42.15 -15.03
CA ASP A 6 -10.51 41.81 -16.44
C ASP A 6 -11.80 41.93 -17.26
N PHE A 7 -12.93 41.50 -16.68
CA PHE A 7 -14.24 41.70 -17.31
C PHE A 7 -14.66 43.17 -17.35
N LYS A 8 -14.31 43.98 -16.34
CA LYS A 8 -14.54 45.43 -16.40
C LYS A 8 -13.74 46.09 -17.51
N GLN A 9 -12.47 45.72 -17.66
CA GLN A 9 -11.63 46.23 -18.75
C GLN A 9 -12.22 45.89 -20.12
N ALA A 10 -12.66 44.64 -20.33
CA ALA A 10 -13.32 44.25 -21.58
C ALA A 10 -14.63 45.01 -21.85
N ILE A 11 -15.36 45.39 -20.79
CA ILE A 11 -16.57 46.21 -20.90
C ILE A 11 -16.20 47.66 -21.24
N GLU A 12 -15.14 48.23 -20.65
CA GLU A 12 -14.61 49.55 -21.02
C GLU A 12 -14.17 49.62 -22.47
N ASP A 13 -13.49 48.57 -22.95
CA ASP A 13 -13.01 48.50 -24.33
C ASP A 13 -14.16 48.36 -25.34
N SER A 14 -15.32 47.84 -24.92
CA SER A 14 -16.48 47.58 -25.79
C SER A 14 -17.65 48.56 -25.62
N ILE A 15 -17.68 49.37 -24.54
CA ILE A 15 -18.78 50.31 -24.26
C ILE A 15 -18.92 51.38 -25.35
N GLY A 16 -17.83 51.70 -26.04
CA GLY A 16 -17.83 52.61 -27.20
C GLY A 16 -18.73 52.16 -28.35
N ASN A 17 -19.07 50.87 -28.43
CA ASN A 17 -20.01 50.33 -29.41
C ASN A 17 -21.48 50.63 -29.05
N TYR A 18 -21.77 51.15 -27.85
CA TYR A 18 -23.11 51.43 -27.36
C TYR A 18 -23.29 52.94 -27.08
N PRO A 19 -23.54 53.77 -28.12
CA PRO A 19 -23.52 55.23 -28.00
C PRO A 19 -24.59 55.81 -27.05
N ALA A 20 -25.71 55.09 -26.83
CA ALA A 20 -26.73 55.50 -25.88
C ALA A 20 -26.36 55.22 -24.41
N ALA A 21 -25.50 54.22 -24.15
CA ALA A 21 -25.13 53.79 -22.80
C ALA A 21 -23.75 54.31 -22.36
N ALA A 22 -22.85 54.58 -23.31
CA ALA A 22 -21.48 55.04 -23.05
C ALA A 22 -21.39 56.31 -22.18
N PRO A 23 -22.23 57.35 -22.37
CA PRO A 23 -22.17 58.55 -21.53
C PRO A 23 -22.55 58.27 -20.07
N PHE A 24 -23.52 57.38 -19.82
CA PHE A 24 -23.93 57.00 -18.45
C PHE A 24 -22.87 56.17 -17.75
N TYR A 25 -22.17 55.31 -18.49
CA TYR A 25 -21.04 54.54 -17.98
C TYR A 25 -19.86 55.46 -17.60
N GLN A 26 -19.50 56.39 -18.49
CA GLN A 26 -18.42 57.37 -18.23
C GLN A 26 -18.75 58.34 -17.09
N ALA A 27 -20.02 58.67 -16.90
CA ALA A 27 -20.50 59.48 -15.78
C ALA A 27 -20.57 58.73 -14.44
N GLY A 28 -20.34 57.41 -14.45
CA GLY A 28 -20.37 56.58 -13.25
C GLY A 28 -21.78 56.38 -12.66
N ASP A 29 -22.82 56.33 -13.50
CA ASP A 29 -24.20 56.16 -13.03
C ASP A 29 -24.37 54.80 -12.29
N PRO A 30 -24.72 54.81 -11.00
CA PRO A 30 -24.90 53.59 -10.21
C PRO A 30 -25.90 52.60 -10.79
N ARG A 31 -26.92 53.05 -11.54
CA ARG A 31 -27.96 52.18 -12.12
C ARG A 31 -27.41 51.32 -13.27
N VAL A 32 -26.46 51.85 -14.03
CA VAL A 32 -25.81 51.13 -15.12
C VAL A 32 -24.67 50.27 -14.57
N LEU A 33 -23.88 50.84 -13.66
CA LEU A 33 -22.76 50.14 -13.03
C LEU A 33 -23.21 48.94 -12.20
N GLN A 34 -24.33 48.99 -11.48
CA GLN A 34 -24.79 47.88 -10.66
C GLN A 34 -25.06 46.61 -11.49
N HIS A 35 -25.69 46.74 -12.66
CA HIS A 35 -25.98 45.60 -13.52
C HIS A 35 -24.71 45.04 -14.17
N ILE A 36 -23.82 45.92 -14.62
CA ILE A 36 -22.52 45.56 -15.19
C ILE A 36 -21.65 44.86 -14.15
N ASP A 37 -21.59 45.37 -12.93
CA ASP A 37 -20.82 44.79 -11.84
C ASP A 37 -21.36 43.42 -11.41
N ALA A 38 -22.68 43.25 -11.40
CA ALA A 38 -23.30 41.96 -11.11
C ALA A 38 -22.95 40.93 -12.20
N MET A 39 -23.04 41.31 -13.48
CA MET A 39 -22.66 40.45 -14.61
C MET A 39 -21.16 40.10 -14.60
N ALA A 40 -20.28 41.08 -14.38
CA ALA A 40 -18.85 40.85 -14.28
C ALA A 40 -18.50 39.94 -13.08
N THR A 41 -19.22 40.06 -11.97
CA THR A 41 -19.06 39.16 -10.81
C THR A 41 -19.51 37.74 -11.14
N MET A 42 -20.66 37.58 -11.79
CA MET A 42 -21.16 36.27 -12.24
C MET A 42 -20.19 35.60 -13.23
N LEU A 43 -19.68 36.35 -14.21
CA LEU A 43 -18.73 35.84 -15.20
C LEU A 43 -17.37 35.49 -14.58
N ALA A 44 -16.91 36.26 -13.60
CA ALA A 44 -15.71 35.91 -12.83
C ALA A 44 -15.93 34.59 -12.05
N MET A 45 -17.07 34.43 -11.36
CA MET A 45 -17.40 33.17 -10.68
C MET A 45 -17.47 31.99 -11.65
N PHE A 46 -18.03 32.20 -12.85
CA PHE A 46 -18.12 31.16 -13.88
C PHE A 46 -16.76 30.83 -14.50
N SER A 47 -15.90 31.83 -14.74
CA SER A 47 -14.52 31.62 -15.20
C SER A 47 -13.73 30.73 -14.23
N ASN A 48 -13.90 30.93 -12.92
CA ASN A 48 -13.27 30.10 -11.90
C ASN A 48 -13.75 28.65 -11.97
N GLN A 49 -15.06 28.46 -12.16
CA GLN A 49 -15.64 27.12 -12.29
C GLN A 49 -15.15 26.41 -13.54
N ILE A 50 -15.04 27.11 -14.67
CA ILE A 50 -14.52 26.55 -15.93
C ILE A 50 -13.07 26.16 -15.80
N GLU A 51 -12.20 27.03 -15.28
CA GLU A 51 -10.78 26.68 -15.13
C GLU A 51 -10.58 25.49 -14.21
N THR A 52 -11.34 25.44 -13.11
CA THR A 52 -11.34 24.27 -12.23
C THR A 52 -11.79 23.03 -13.01
N ALA A 53 -12.91 23.09 -13.74
CA ALA A 53 -13.43 21.99 -14.53
C ALA A 53 -12.49 21.54 -15.67
N MET A 54 -11.72 22.46 -16.26
CA MET A 54 -10.71 22.15 -17.27
C MET A 54 -9.47 21.49 -16.66
N ALA A 55 -9.13 21.80 -15.41
CA ALA A 55 -8.03 21.16 -14.68
C ALA A 55 -8.43 19.79 -14.09
N GLU A 56 -9.72 19.55 -13.80
CA GLU A 56 -10.22 18.31 -13.18
C GLU A 56 -9.72 17.02 -13.85
N PRO A 57 -9.73 16.86 -15.19
CA PRO A 57 -9.29 15.62 -15.83
C PRO A 57 -7.81 15.29 -15.59
N PHE A 58 -6.98 16.30 -15.31
CA PHE A 58 -5.52 16.15 -15.20
C PHE A 58 -5.05 16.13 -13.75
N GLU A 59 -5.52 17.07 -12.93
CA GLU A 59 -5.03 17.28 -11.57
C GLU A 59 -5.97 16.75 -10.48
N LYS A 60 -7.26 16.56 -10.79
CA LYS A 60 -8.30 16.10 -9.84
C LYS A 60 -8.28 16.94 -8.57
N THR A 61 -8.48 18.24 -8.75
CA THR A 61 -8.32 19.24 -7.68
C THR A 61 -9.46 19.17 -6.66
N ARG A 62 -10.68 18.76 -7.06
CA ARG A 62 -11.80 18.53 -6.14
C ARG A 62 -11.80 17.14 -5.52
N ASP A 63 -12.03 17.09 -4.22
CA ASP A 63 -12.17 15.83 -3.46
C ASP A 63 -13.33 14.96 -3.98
N ALA A 64 -14.43 15.59 -4.43
CA ALA A 64 -15.55 14.86 -5.05
C ALA A 64 -15.13 14.11 -6.32
N THR A 65 -14.29 14.72 -7.16
CA THR A 65 -13.75 14.07 -8.36
C THR A 65 -12.82 12.92 -7.99
N VAL A 66 -11.99 13.10 -6.96
CA VAL A 66 -11.10 12.02 -6.45
C VAL A 66 -11.93 10.85 -5.93
N LYS A 67 -12.99 11.10 -5.16
CA LYS A 67 -13.91 10.06 -4.66
C LYS A 67 -14.66 9.34 -5.78
N ALA A 68 -15.14 10.07 -6.77
CA ALA A 68 -15.80 9.50 -7.94
C ALA A 68 -14.86 8.65 -8.80
N ASP A 69 -13.63 9.11 -9.04
CA ASP A 69 -12.65 8.32 -9.80
C ASP A 69 -12.15 7.11 -8.98
N ALA A 70 -11.98 7.24 -7.66
CA ALA A 70 -11.72 6.10 -6.76
C ALA A 70 -12.83 5.04 -6.85
N ALA A 71 -14.10 5.48 -6.81
CA ALA A 71 -15.26 4.62 -6.96
C ALA A 71 -15.30 3.90 -8.32
N MET A 72 -15.13 4.63 -9.43
CA MET A 72 -15.04 4.02 -10.77
C MET A 72 -13.94 2.96 -10.86
N ARG A 73 -12.85 3.18 -10.12
CA ARG A 73 -11.69 2.30 -10.09
C ARG A 73 -11.85 1.10 -9.17
N GLY A 74 -12.91 1.04 -8.37
CA GLY A 74 -13.17 -0.03 -7.40
C GLY A 74 -12.41 0.15 -6.09
N VAL A 75 -11.83 1.33 -5.85
CA VAL A 75 -11.15 1.65 -4.58
C VAL A 75 -12.20 2.04 -3.55
N ILE A 76 -12.27 1.23 -2.49
CA ILE A 76 -13.18 1.43 -1.37
C ILE A 76 -12.36 1.87 -0.16
N SER A 77 -12.83 2.90 0.54
CA SER A 77 -12.24 3.34 1.81
C SER A 77 -12.48 2.30 2.90
N LYS A 78 -11.47 1.44 3.14
CA LYS A 78 -11.49 0.40 4.17
C LYS A 78 -10.34 0.58 5.16
N ALA A 79 -10.62 0.33 6.43
CA ALA A 79 -9.61 0.26 7.47
C ALA A 79 -9.06 -1.17 7.58
N LYS A 80 -7.81 -1.27 8.04
CA LYS A 80 -7.21 -2.55 8.42
C LYS A 80 -7.31 -2.70 9.94
N PRO A 81 -7.93 -3.76 10.45
CA PRO A 81 -8.07 -3.95 11.89
C PRO A 81 -6.71 -4.28 12.53
N ALA A 82 -6.56 -3.91 13.79
CA ALA A 82 -5.40 -4.31 14.59
C ALA A 82 -5.55 -5.76 15.07
N ARG A 83 -4.44 -6.49 15.17
CA ARG A 83 -4.38 -7.84 15.73
C ARG A 83 -3.46 -7.84 16.94
N VAL A 84 -3.96 -8.35 18.05
CA VAL A 84 -3.27 -8.38 19.34
C VAL A 84 -3.12 -9.80 19.83
N ARG A 85 -2.07 -10.03 20.61
CA ARG A 85 -1.89 -11.22 21.43
C ARG A 85 -2.19 -10.86 22.87
N VAL A 86 -3.11 -11.59 23.47
CA VAL A 86 -3.57 -11.39 24.84
C VAL A 86 -3.07 -12.56 25.70
N LEU A 87 -2.47 -12.23 26.83
CA LEU A 87 -2.09 -13.16 27.88
C LEU A 87 -3.30 -13.40 28.78
N VAL A 88 -3.58 -14.67 29.04
CA VAL A 88 -4.60 -15.17 29.94
C VAL A 88 -3.91 -15.78 31.14
N THR A 89 -4.22 -15.29 32.33
CA THR A 89 -3.80 -15.91 33.60
C THR A 89 -5.02 -16.53 34.25
N ASN A 90 -4.98 -17.85 34.48
CA ASN A 90 -6.09 -18.59 35.06
C ASN A 90 -5.84 -18.85 36.56
N ASP A 91 -6.43 -18.03 37.43
CA ASP A 91 -6.31 -18.20 38.89
C ASP A 91 -7.36 -19.17 39.47
N ASN A 92 -8.10 -19.88 38.62
CA ASN A 92 -9.04 -20.91 39.06
C ASN A 92 -8.33 -22.20 39.52
N SER A 93 -9.07 -23.03 40.25
CA SER A 93 -8.68 -24.41 40.57
C SER A 93 -9.00 -25.42 39.44
N GLU A 94 -9.61 -24.97 38.34
CA GLU A 94 -10.01 -25.78 37.18
C GLU A 94 -9.45 -25.17 35.88
N ALA A 95 -9.34 -25.98 34.83
CA ALA A 95 -8.89 -25.52 33.52
C ALA A 95 -9.95 -24.61 32.87
N PHE A 96 -9.52 -23.53 32.23
CA PHE A 96 -10.38 -22.57 31.58
C PHE A 96 -10.11 -22.52 30.07
N ALA A 97 -11.17 -22.54 29.25
CA ALA A 97 -11.06 -22.48 27.80
C ALA A 97 -11.60 -21.15 27.29
N VAL A 98 -10.82 -20.48 26.44
CA VAL A 98 -11.27 -19.33 25.65
C VAL A 98 -11.58 -19.84 24.25
N ASP A 99 -12.85 -19.77 23.87
CA ASP A 99 -13.33 -20.19 22.56
C ASP A 99 -13.16 -19.10 21.48
N ILE A 100 -13.04 -19.55 20.22
CA ILE A 100 -13.02 -18.66 19.05
C ILE A 100 -14.36 -17.89 18.97
N GLY A 101 -14.28 -16.62 18.60
CA GLY A 101 -15.47 -15.78 18.42
C GLY A 101 -15.96 -15.10 19.70
N ARG A 102 -15.34 -15.36 20.86
CA ARG A 102 -15.59 -14.58 22.09
C ARG A 102 -15.16 -13.14 21.89
N VAL A 103 -15.87 -12.21 22.53
CA VAL A 103 -15.55 -10.77 22.50
C VAL A 103 -14.88 -10.37 23.81
N VAL A 104 -13.72 -9.74 23.68
CA VAL A 104 -12.98 -9.11 24.77
C VAL A 104 -12.87 -7.61 24.50
N ILE A 105 -12.94 -6.81 25.55
CA ILE A 105 -12.84 -5.34 25.50
C ILE A 105 -11.56 -4.89 26.17
N ASP A 106 -10.91 -3.88 25.59
CA ASP A 106 -9.73 -3.25 26.17
C ASP A 106 -10.11 -2.16 27.20
N SER A 107 -9.10 -1.50 27.77
CA SER A 107 -9.29 -0.40 28.73
C SER A 107 -10.04 0.81 28.18
N ASP A 108 -10.04 0.99 26.86
CA ASP A 108 -10.73 2.08 26.18
C ASP A 108 -12.15 1.67 25.73
N GLY A 109 -12.55 0.42 26.02
CA GLY A 109 -13.86 -0.14 25.69
C GLY A 109 -13.99 -0.64 24.25
N LEU A 110 -12.88 -0.79 23.52
CA LEU A 110 -12.90 -1.25 22.13
C LEU A 110 -13.06 -2.78 22.08
N PRO A 111 -13.96 -3.31 21.23
CA PRO A 111 -14.18 -4.76 21.13
C PRO A 111 -13.16 -5.45 20.23
N TYR A 112 -12.70 -6.62 20.67
CA TYR A 112 -11.82 -7.52 19.94
C TYR A 112 -12.45 -8.92 19.93
N ILE A 113 -12.40 -9.57 18.77
CA ILE A 113 -12.93 -10.92 18.57
C ILE A 113 -11.75 -11.90 18.61
N VAL A 114 -11.87 -12.93 19.46
CA VAL A 114 -10.86 -14.00 19.58
C VAL A 114 -10.82 -14.83 18.31
N GLU A 115 -9.62 -15.04 17.75
CA GLU A 115 -9.40 -15.83 16.54
C GLU A 115 -8.85 -17.23 16.81
N THR A 116 -8.10 -17.39 17.91
CA THR A 116 -7.48 -18.67 18.28
C THR A 116 -8.01 -19.15 19.63
N ALA A 117 -8.52 -20.38 19.71
CA ALA A 117 -8.91 -20.96 20.99
C ALA A 117 -7.68 -21.31 21.83
N VAL A 118 -7.78 -21.17 23.15
CA VAL A 118 -6.75 -21.61 24.11
C VAL A 118 -7.40 -22.27 25.32
N VAL A 119 -6.80 -23.37 25.80
CA VAL A 119 -7.18 -24.02 27.05
C VAL A 119 -6.04 -23.84 28.05
N VAL A 120 -6.31 -23.12 29.12
CA VAL A 120 -5.34 -22.76 30.16
C VAL A 120 -5.57 -23.64 31.40
N PRO A 121 -4.58 -24.46 31.81
CA PRO A 121 -4.67 -25.23 33.05
C PRO A 121 -4.89 -24.34 34.30
N ALA A 122 -5.29 -24.96 35.41
CA ALA A 122 -5.46 -24.27 36.68
C ALA A 122 -4.12 -23.69 37.19
N GLY A 123 -4.10 -22.40 37.52
CA GLY A 123 -2.92 -21.68 38.02
C GLY A 123 -1.84 -21.41 36.97
N ASP A 124 -2.14 -21.59 35.68
CA ASP A 124 -1.19 -21.40 34.57
C ASP A 124 -1.58 -20.21 33.70
N THR A 125 -0.71 -19.89 32.74
CA THR A 125 -0.92 -18.83 31.75
C THR A 125 -0.98 -19.40 30.34
N GLY A 126 -1.75 -18.75 29.46
CA GLY A 126 -1.81 -19.06 28.04
C GLY A 126 -1.99 -17.81 27.20
N THR A 127 -1.77 -17.91 25.89
CA THR A 127 -1.95 -16.76 24.98
C THR A 127 -2.93 -17.10 23.87
N PHE A 128 -3.68 -16.09 23.43
CA PHE A 128 -4.52 -16.16 22.24
C PHE A 128 -4.38 -14.89 21.41
N GLU A 129 -4.72 -14.98 20.14
CA GLU A 129 -4.78 -13.85 19.21
C GLU A 129 -6.22 -13.37 19.06
N ALA A 130 -6.41 -12.05 19.08
CA ALA A 130 -7.69 -11.39 18.88
C ALA A 130 -7.56 -10.21 17.92
N THR A 131 -8.61 -9.95 17.15
CA THR A 131 -8.62 -8.89 16.14
C THR A 131 -9.67 -7.85 16.49
N GLN A 132 -9.29 -6.57 16.39
CA GLN A 132 -10.15 -5.46 16.71
C GLN A 132 -11.23 -5.28 15.66
N VAL A 133 -12.42 -5.82 15.94
CA VAL A 133 -13.57 -5.78 15.04
C VAL A 133 -14.85 -5.78 15.87
N SER A 134 -15.76 -4.88 15.52
CA SER A 134 -17.19 -4.99 15.87
C SER A 134 -17.97 -5.56 14.69
N LYS A 135 -18.90 -6.48 14.95
CA LYS A 135 -19.75 -7.08 13.93
C LYS A 135 -21.20 -6.62 14.10
N GLU A 136 -21.75 -6.06 13.03
CA GLU A 136 -23.14 -5.62 12.95
C GLU A 136 -23.86 -6.47 11.90
N ALA A 137 -25.03 -7.00 12.23
CA ALA A 137 -25.84 -7.77 11.30
C ALA A 137 -27.02 -6.93 10.80
N LEU A 138 -27.07 -6.69 9.50
CA LEU A 138 -28.16 -6.00 8.83
C LEU A 138 -29.00 -7.01 8.04
N SER A 139 -30.29 -7.09 8.36
CA SER A 139 -31.24 -7.90 7.60
C SER A 139 -31.97 -7.01 6.59
N HIS A 140 -31.85 -7.33 5.30
CA HIS A 140 -32.47 -6.63 4.19
C HIS A 140 -33.45 -7.56 3.46
N THR A 141 -34.70 -7.11 3.30
CA THR A 141 -35.70 -7.84 2.50
C THR A 141 -35.70 -7.30 1.08
N VAL A 142 -35.48 -8.18 0.11
CA VAL A 142 -35.46 -7.82 -1.32
C VAL A 142 -36.85 -7.41 -1.77
N SER A 143 -36.93 -6.24 -2.40
CA SER A 143 -38.14 -5.74 -3.04
C SER A 143 -37.79 -5.04 -4.34
N GLY A 144 -38.54 -5.34 -5.40
CA GLY A 144 -38.31 -4.79 -6.73
C GLY A 144 -36.99 -5.27 -7.32
N SER A 145 -36.76 -6.59 -7.35
CA SER A 145 -35.54 -7.20 -7.86
C SER A 145 -35.25 -6.75 -9.30
N VAL A 146 -34.03 -6.24 -9.48
CA VAL A 146 -33.50 -5.78 -10.76
C VAL A 146 -32.11 -6.40 -10.97
N PRO A 147 -31.64 -6.54 -12.22
CA PRO A 147 -30.25 -6.91 -12.50
C PRO A 147 -29.28 -6.02 -11.72
N PHE A 148 -28.26 -6.63 -11.10
CA PHE A 148 -27.31 -5.94 -10.23
C PHE A 148 -27.95 -5.23 -9.04
N TYR A 149 -28.86 -5.93 -8.36
CA TYR A 149 -29.58 -5.41 -7.19
C TYR A 149 -28.60 -4.84 -6.14
N PRO A 150 -28.72 -3.55 -5.78
CA PRO A 150 -27.91 -2.94 -4.72
C PRO A 150 -28.54 -3.13 -3.34
N VAL A 151 -27.69 -3.40 -2.36
CA VAL A 151 -28.00 -3.19 -0.93
C VAL A 151 -26.99 -2.20 -0.37
N GLU A 152 -27.49 -1.08 0.16
CA GLU A 152 -26.64 -0.03 0.77
C GLU A 152 -26.12 -0.50 2.13
N VAL A 153 -24.82 -0.34 2.35
CA VAL A 153 -24.19 -0.56 3.65
C VAL A 153 -24.34 0.74 4.45
N PRO A 154 -25.00 0.73 5.63
CA PRO A 154 -25.19 1.92 6.43
C PRO A 154 -23.86 2.52 6.87
N GLU A 155 -23.83 3.84 7.04
CA GLU A 155 -22.69 4.52 7.66
C GLU A 155 -22.59 4.15 9.15
N SER A 156 -21.36 4.18 9.69
CA SER A 156 -21.12 3.95 11.12
C SER A 156 -21.73 5.05 11.96
N THR A 157 -22.26 4.70 13.13
CA THR A 157 -22.71 5.67 14.13
C THR A 157 -21.62 6.05 15.14
N ASP A 158 -20.51 5.32 15.19
CA ASP A 158 -19.54 5.29 16.29
C ASP A 158 -18.08 5.57 15.86
N ASP A 159 -17.85 6.47 14.89
CA ASP A 159 -16.53 6.82 14.32
C ASP A 159 -15.71 5.62 13.79
N SER A 160 -16.31 4.43 13.71
CA SER A 160 -15.67 3.21 13.25
C SER A 160 -15.68 3.11 11.72
N TYR A 161 -14.65 2.50 11.17
CA TYR A 161 -14.48 2.36 9.72
C TYR A 161 -14.85 0.96 9.25
N LEU A 162 -15.31 0.82 8.00
CA LEU A 162 -15.54 -0.49 7.41
C LEU A 162 -14.22 -1.26 7.29
N SER A 163 -14.18 -2.49 7.80
CA SER A 163 -13.04 -3.41 7.62
C SER A 163 -13.39 -4.62 6.75
N GLY A 164 -14.63 -5.10 6.80
CA GLY A 164 -15.06 -6.28 6.03
C GLY A 164 -16.57 -6.38 5.89
N ILE A 165 -17.01 -7.16 4.90
CA ILE A 165 -18.42 -7.48 4.67
C ILE A 165 -18.50 -8.97 4.38
N ALA A 166 -19.42 -9.67 5.06
CA ALA A 166 -19.86 -11.00 4.70
C ALA A 166 -21.36 -10.98 4.43
N VAL A 167 -21.81 -11.77 3.46
CA VAL A 167 -23.20 -11.80 3.01
C VAL A 167 -23.70 -13.23 3.08
N SER A 168 -24.90 -13.43 3.61
CA SER A 168 -25.56 -14.73 3.67
C SER A 168 -27.07 -14.58 3.55
N ASP A 169 -27.74 -15.60 3.03
CA ASP A 169 -29.20 -15.73 3.10
C ASP A 169 -29.58 -17.09 3.74
N VAL A 170 -30.84 -17.51 3.59
CA VAL A 170 -31.37 -18.79 4.09
C VAL A 170 -30.65 -20.03 3.55
N ASP A 171 -30.14 -19.97 2.33
CA ASP A 171 -29.49 -21.06 1.61
C ASP A 171 -27.95 -21.06 1.81
N GLY A 172 -27.40 -20.05 2.49
CA GLY A 172 -26.00 -20.01 2.92
C GLY A 172 -25.26 -18.71 2.58
N GLY A 173 -23.93 -18.74 2.72
CA GLY A 173 -23.05 -17.60 2.44
C GLY A 173 -22.90 -17.31 0.94
N TYR A 174 -22.60 -16.05 0.62
CA TYR A 174 -22.12 -15.61 -0.69
C TYR A 174 -20.61 -15.41 -0.64
N GLU A 175 -19.91 -15.74 -1.72
CA GLU A 175 -18.49 -15.51 -1.89
C GLU A 175 -18.23 -14.10 -2.43
N TYR A 176 -17.27 -13.38 -1.85
CA TYR A 176 -16.85 -12.08 -2.38
C TYR A 176 -16.04 -12.26 -3.67
N ARG A 177 -16.50 -11.69 -4.78
CA ARG A 177 -15.74 -11.60 -6.03
C ARG A 177 -15.73 -10.19 -6.57
N GLU A 178 -14.54 -9.63 -6.74
CA GLU A 178 -14.38 -8.30 -7.32
C GLU A 178 -14.83 -8.30 -8.79
N ARG A 179 -15.74 -7.39 -9.15
CA ARG A 179 -16.28 -7.22 -10.52
C ARG A 179 -16.77 -8.51 -11.18
N TYR A 180 -17.20 -9.49 -10.39
CA TYR A 180 -17.66 -10.80 -10.88
C TYR A 180 -16.64 -11.52 -11.79
N VAL A 181 -15.35 -11.31 -11.57
CA VAL A 181 -14.30 -11.97 -12.35
C VAL A 181 -14.39 -13.49 -12.15
N ASN A 182 -14.37 -14.22 -13.27
CA ASN A 182 -14.46 -15.68 -13.33
C ASN A 182 -15.73 -16.25 -12.65
N THR A 183 -16.84 -15.52 -12.70
CA THR A 183 -18.11 -15.95 -12.12
C THR A 183 -19.02 -16.56 -13.18
N LEU A 184 -19.60 -17.73 -12.88
CA LEU A 184 -20.64 -18.35 -13.69
C LEU A 184 -22.05 -17.93 -13.23
N SER A 185 -23.03 -18.08 -14.12
CA SER A 185 -24.43 -17.88 -13.75
C SER A 185 -24.86 -18.89 -12.68
N GLY A 186 -25.60 -18.43 -11.66
CA GLY A 186 -26.06 -19.26 -10.54
C GLY A 186 -25.05 -19.43 -9.40
N GLU A 187 -23.83 -18.91 -9.52
CA GLU A 187 -22.88 -18.89 -8.40
C GLU A 187 -23.26 -17.84 -7.34
N ARG A 188 -23.19 -18.23 -6.07
CA ARG A 188 -23.55 -17.35 -4.94
C ARG A 188 -22.41 -16.39 -4.67
N VAL A 189 -22.36 -15.29 -5.42
CA VAL A 189 -21.30 -14.29 -5.30
C VAL A 189 -21.87 -12.89 -5.10
N PHE A 190 -21.08 -12.03 -4.46
CA PHE A 190 -21.38 -10.61 -4.34
C PHE A 190 -20.16 -9.76 -4.69
N HIS A 191 -20.43 -8.55 -5.17
CA HIS A 191 -19.44 -7.51 -5.39
C HIS A 191 -19.69 -6.35 -4.44
N VAL A 192 -18.65 -5.59 -4.10
CA VAL A 192 -18.77 -4.36 -3.32
C VAL A 192 -18.29 -3.22 -4.20
N GLU A 193 -19.12 -2.20 -4.34
CA GLU A 193 -18.78 -0.97 -5.04
C GLU A 193 -19.00 0.24 -4.13
N ALA A 194 -18.41 1.38 -4.50
CA ALA A 194 -18.65 2.65 -3.86
C ALA A 194 -19.24 3.63 -4.87
N ASP A 195 -20.05 4.59 -4.43
CA ASP A 195 -20.54 5.68 -5.29
C ASP A 195 -19.61 6.91 -5.29
N ASP A 196 -20.01 7.98 -5.99
CA ASP A 196 -19.28 9.25 -6.07
C ASP A 196 -19.06 9.95 -4.73
N ARG A 197 -19.79 9.52 -3.69
CA ARG A 197 -19.70 10.01 -2.32
C ARG A 197 -18.99 9.05 -1.37
N GLN A 198 -18.50 7.91 -1.88
CA GLN A 198 -17.95 6.80 -1.10
C GLN A 198 -18.97 6.07 -0.22
N ARG A 199 -20.26 6.13 -0.56
CA ARG A 199 -21.27 5.22 0.02
C ARG A 199 -21.12 3.86 -0.60
N ILE A 200 -21.19 2.84 0.24
CA ILE A 200 -20.79 1.48 -0.11
C ILE A 200 -22.05 0.67 -0.41
N TYR A 201 -22.03 -0.03 -1.54
CA TYR A 201 -23.12 -0.88 -1.99
C TYR A 201 -22.61 -2.30 -2.19
N VAL A 202 -23.35 -3.26 -1.63
CA VAL A 202 -23.23 -4.67 -2.00
C VAL A 202 -24.10 -4.91 -3.22
N ARG A 203 -23.49 -5.37 -4.31
CA ARG A 203 -24.15 -5.72 -5.55
C ARG A 203 -24.24 -7.23 -5.68
N PHE A 204 -25.39 -7.67 -6.17
CA PHE A 204 -25.64 -9.06 -6.54
C PHE A 204 -25.59 -9.27 -8.05
N GLY A 205 -25.65 -10.53 -8.46
CA GLY A 205 -25.59 -10.92 -9.85
C GLY A 205 -26.80 -10.51 -10.69
N GLN A 206 -26.77 -10.95 -11.94
CA GLN A 206 -27.88 -10.89 -12.88
C GLN A 206 -28.25 -12.31 -13.30
N ASP A 207 -29.55 -12.62 -13.23
CA ASP A 207 -30.06 -13.93 -13.61
C ASP A 207 -29.70 -14.30 -15.06
N GLY A 208 -29.33 -15.56 -15.26
CA GLY A 208 -28.90 -16.11 -16.56
C GLY A 208 -27.58 -15.59 -17.13
N ILE A 209 -26.91 -14.63 -16.48
CA ILE A 209 -25.63 -14.07 -16.96
C ILE A 209 -24.50 -14.32 -15.97
N VAL A 210 -24.62 -13.81 -14.74
CA VAL A 210 -23.52 -13.82 -13.78
C VAL A 210 -24.02 -13.83 -12.35
N GLY A 211 -23.55 -14.79 -11.56
CA GLY A 211 -23.96 -14.93 -10.16
C GLY A 211 -25.45 -15.22 -9.98
N VAL A 212 -25.94 -15.03 -8.76
CA VAL A 212 -27.36 -15.14 -8.39
C VAL A 212 -27.96 -13.75 -8.26
N GLN A 213 -29.12 -13.54 -8.89
CA GLN A 213 -29.96 -12.38 -8.66
C GLN A 213 -30.99 -12.73 -7.56
N PRO A 214 -31.02 -11.98 -6.44
CA PRO A 214 -31.97 -12.23 -5.36
C PRO A 214 -33.42 -12.05 -5.83
N VAL A 215 -34.33 -12.88 -5.35
CA VAL A 215 -35.75 -12.84 -5.71
C VAL A 215 -36.51 -11.94 -4.72
N ASP A 216 -37.59 -11.33 -5.16
CA ASP A 216 -38.47 -10.55 -4.29
C ASP A 216 -38.96 -11.40 -3.10
N GLY A 217 -38.80 -10.86 -1.89
CA GLY A 217 -39.12 -11.52 -0.64
C GLY A 217 -37.95 -12.27 0.01
N ASP A 218 -36.81 -12.41 -0.66
CA ASP A 218 -35.62 -13.01 -0.06
C ASP A 218 -35.07 -12.10 1.06
N VAL A 219 -34.58 -12.72 2.13
CA VAL A 219 -33.97 -12.03 3.25
C VAL A 219 -32.46 -12.24 3.21
N ILE A 220 -31.75 -11.16 2.92
CA ILE A 220 -30.29 -11.12 2.84
C ILE A 220 -29.77 -10.55 4.16
N THR A 221 -28.85 -11.27 4.79
CA THR A 221 -28.15 -10.82 5.99
C THR A 221 -26.74 -10.37 5.63
N LEU A 222 -26.44 -9.10 5.88
CA LEU A 222 -25.12 -8.51 5.74
C LEU A 222 -24.47 -8.48 7.12
N THR A 223 -23.37 -9.21 7.30
CA THR A 223 -22.51 -9.08 8.47
C THR A 223 -21.42 -8.07 8.15
N ILE A 224 -21.58 -6.85 8.66
CA ILE A 224 -20.67 -5.73 8.49
C ILE A 224 -19.65 -5.78 9.61
N SER A 225 -18.37 -5.86 9.25
CA SER A 225 -17.25 -5.78 10.19
C SER A 225 -16.70 -4.36 10.19
N ARG A 226 -16.64 -3.74 11.37
CA ARG A 226 -16.10 -2.39 11.57
C ARG A 226 -14.89 -2.42 12.50
N SER A 227 -13.93 -1.54 12.26
CA SER A 227 -12.72 -1.39 13.08
C SER A 227 -12.42 0.08 13.31
N PHE A 228 -11.75 0.41 14.41
CA PHE A 228 -11.39 1.80 14.72
C PHE A 228 -10.05 2.25 14.09
N GLY A 229 -9.49 1.44 13.19
CA GLY A 229 -8.33 1.81 12.38
C GLY A 229 -7.01 1.81 13.17
N ASP A 230 -6.28 2.93 13.14
CA ASP A 230 -4.99 3.07 13.83
C ASP A 230 -5.21 3.19 15.35
N ILE A 231 -5.09 2.05 16.03
CA ILE A 231 -5.07 1.95 17.48
C ILE A 231 -3.70 1.43 17.94
N SER A 232 -3.25 1.93 19.09
CA SER A 232 -1.95 1.58 19.67
C SER A 232 -2.11 1.34 21.18
N PRO A 233 -2.68 0.19 21.59
CA PRO A 233 -2.87 -0.12 23.01
C PRO A 233 -1.51 -0.26 23.72
N ALA A 234 -1.44 0.20 24.97
CA ALA A 234 -0.20 0.15 25.76
C ALA A 234 0.16 -1.29 26.14
N SER A 235 1.45 -1.61 26.18
CA SER A 235 1.93 -2.92 26.65
C SER A 235 1.42 -3.21 28.06
N GLY A 236 0.87 -4.41 28.27
CA GLY A 236 0.27 -4.80 29.55
C GLY A 236 -1.08 -4.15 29.86
N ALA A 237 -1.72 -3.45 28.89
CA ALA A 237 -3.07 -2.92 29.08
C ALA A 237 -4.05 -4.05 29.46
N PRO A 238 -4.97 -3.80 30.41
CA PRO A 238 -5.92 -4.81 30.85
C PRO A 238 -6.99 -5.05 29.77
N PHE A 239 -7.41 -6.30 29.64
CA PHE A 239 -8.55 -6.73 28.84
C PHE A 239 -9.61 -7.35 29.77
N SER A 240 -10.85 -7.40 29.31
CA SER A 240 -11.92 -8.11 30.01
C SER A 240 -12.90 -8.73 29.03
N PHE A 241 -13.62 -9.78 29.45
CA PHE A 241 -14.72 -10.31 28.65
C PHE A 241 -15.88 -9.33 28.61
N GLU A 242 -16.49 -9.14 27.45
CA GLU A 242 -17.67 -8.26 27.31
C GLU A 242 -18.82 -8.76 28.19
N TYR A 243 -19.02 -10.08 28.22
CA TYR A 243 -20.00 -10.75 29.07
C TYR A 243 -19.39 -11.97 29.74
N LEU A 244 -19.60 -12.06 31.05
CA LEU A 244 -19.26 -13.24 31.84
C LEU A 244 -20.29 -14.35 31.57
N GLN A 245 -19.83 -15.48 31.05
CA GLN A 245 -20.64 -16.66 30.77
C GLN A 245 -20.53 -17.73 31.87
N SER A 246 -19.46 -17.69 32.65
CA SER A 246 -19.19 -18.64 33.74
C SER A 246 -18.59 -17.92 34.96
N PRO A 247 -18.89 -18.37 36.20
CA PRO A 247 -18.22 -17.87 37.40
C PRO A 247 -16.69 -18.00 37.36
N LEU A 248 -16.16 -18.99 36.63
CA LEU A 248 -14.71 -19.19 36.47
C LEU A 248 -14.03 -17.98 35.80
N GLU A 249 -14.76 -17.24 34.96
CA GLU A 249 -14.22 -16.08 34.24
C GLU A 249 -13.90 -14.90 35.16
N SER A 250 -14.49 -14.87 36.37
CA SER A 250 -14.20 -13.82 37.37
C SER A 250 -12.80 -13.95 38.01
N LEU A 251 -12.16 -15.12 37.84
CA LEU A 251 -10.81 -15.42 38.33
C LEU A 251 -9.81 -15.54 37.17
N VAL A 252 -10.14 -14.99 36.00
CA VAL A 252 -9.25 -14.95 34.84
C VAL A 252 -8.81 -13.51 34.62
N THR A 253 -7.50 -13.30 34.56
CA THR A 253 -6.92 -11.98 34.25
C THR A 253 -6.46 -11.97 32.80
N LEU A 254 -6.84 -10.95 32.04
CA LEU A 254 -6.43 -10.75 30.65
C LEU A 254 -5.57 -9.49 30.54
N THR A 255 -4.40 -9.61 29.92
CA THR A 255 -3.50 -8.47 29.67
C THR A 255 -2.93 -8.52 28.26
N LEU A 256 -2.61 -7.35 27.70
CA LEU A 256 -1.94 -7.27 26.41
C LEU A 256 -0.51 -7.80 26.53
N ASP A 257 -0.19 -8.84 25.75
CA ASP A 257 1.17 -9.37 25.60
C ASP A 257 1.91 -8.61 24.49
N ALA A 258 1.34 -8.60 23.28
CA ALA A 258 1.96 -7.98 22.12
C ALA A 258 0.94 -7.47 21.09
N LEU A 259 1.30 -6.40 20.38
CA LEU A 259 0.60 -5.98 19.16
C LEU A 259 1.19 -6.76 17.97
N VAL A 260 0.44 -7.75 17.46
CA VAL A 260 0.87 -8.63 16.36
C VAL A 260 0.80 -7.88 15.02
N GLN A 261 -0.27 -7.12 14.81
CA GLN A 261 -0.45 -6.29 13.62
C GLN A 261 -1.07 -4.95 14.01
N LYS A 262 -0.40 -3.86 13.63
CA LYS A 262 -0.93 -2.52 13.84
C LYS A 262 -2.12 -2.27 12.90
N GLY A 263 -3.21 -1.74 13.45
CA GLY A 263 -4.35 -1.29 12.66
C GLY A 263 -4.01 -0.05 11.82
N GLN A 264 -4.79 0.21 10.78
CA GLN A 264 -4.59 1.34 9.88
C GLN A 264 -5.92 1.98 9.52
N ASN A 265 -5.96 3.31 9.57
CA ASN A 265 -7.09 4.10 9.09
C ASN A 265 -7.28 3.92 7.58
N PRO A 266 -8.50 4.16 7.05
CA PRO A 266 -8.69 4.24 5.61
C PRO A 266 -7.78 5.31 4.99
N PRO A 267 -7.40 5.16 3.71
CA PRO A 267 -6.56 6.15 3.05
C PRO A 267 -7.20 7.54 3.09
N ASP A 268 -6.42 8.55 3.46
CA ASP A 268 -6.87 9.94 3.44
C ASP A 268 -7.06 10.44 2.00
N ILE A 269 -7.72 11.59 1.82
CA ILE A 269 -8.06 12.09 0.48
C ILE A 269 -6.83 12.41 -0.37
N THR A 270 -5.73 12.81 0.27
CA THR A 270 -4.43 13.05 -0.38
C THR A 270 -3.82 11.77 -0.88
N THR A 271 -3.80 10.72 -0.07
CA THR A 271 -3.32 9.39 -0.46
C THR A 271 -4.24 8.78 -1.52
N LEU A 272 -5.56 8.94 -1.41
CA LEU A 272 -6.50 8.52 -2.45
C LEU A 272 -6.23 9.21 -3.78
N ARG A 273 -5.93 10.52 -3.77
CA ARG A 273 -5.57 11.28 -4.99
C ARG A 273 -4.34 10.69 -5.66
N ASP A 274 -3.33 10.31 -4.90
CA ASP A 274 -2.12 9.66 -5.41
C ASP A 274 -2.38 8.22 -5.88
N LEU A 275 -3.14 7.42 -5.11
CA LEU A 275 -3.52 6.04 -5.50
C LEU A 275 -4.27 6.02 -6.83
N VAL A 276 -5.22 6.94 -6.98
CA VAL A 276 -6.03 7.10 -8.18
C VAL A 276 -5.22 7.65 -9.36
N ARG A 277 -4.03 8.22 -9.14
CA ARG A 277 -3.11 8.59 -10.22
C ARG A 277 -2.43 7.38 -10.87
N TYR A 278 -2.27 6.28 -10.15
CA TYR A 278 -1.50 5.11 -10.60
C TYR A 278 -2.36 3.84 -10.73
N PRO A 279 -2.90 3.55 -11.93
CA PRO A 279 -3.73 2.38 -12.22
C PRO A 279 -3.20 1.02 -11.76
N SER A 280 -1.88 0.83 -11.83
CA SER A 280 -1.21 -0.42 -11.47
C SER A 280 -1.28 -0.74 -9.97
N VAL A 281 -1.49 0.27 -9.12
CA VAL A 281 -1.50 0.07 -7.66
C VAL A 281 -2.81 -0.60 -7.19
N TYR A 282 -3.93 -0.31 -7.85
CA TYR A 282 -5.25 -0.80 -7.44
C TYR A 282 -5.90 -1.79 -8.42
N ASN A 283 -5.51 -1.87 -9.69
CA ASN A 283 -6.20 -2.78 -10.62
C ASN A 283 -5.78 -4.23 -10.39
N HIS A 284 -6.64 -5.01 -9.73
CA HIS A 284 -6.35 -6.40 -9.34
C HIS A 284 -6.30 -7.38 -10.53
N ASN A 285 -6.78 -6.98 -11.71
CA ASN A 285 -6.81 -7.81 -12.92
C ASN A 285 -5.65 -7.55 -13.90
N ALA A 286 -4.91 -6.44 -13.74
CA ALA A 286 -3.89 -6.07 -14.70
C ALA A 286 -2.53 -6.66 -14.32
N VAL A 287 -2.41 -7.98 -14.34
CA VAL A 287 -1.07 -8.60 -14.37
C VAL A 287 -0.53 -8.48 -15.78
N PHE A 288 -0.04 -7.29 -16.13
CA PHE A 288 0.74 -7.13 -17.35
C PHE A 288 2.07 -7.85 -17.16
N LEU A 289 2.22 -9.04 -17.75
CA LEU A 289 3.45 -9.78 -18.18
C LEU A 289 4.76 -9.65 -17.36
N GLY A 290 4.73 -9.13 -16.14
CA GLY A 290 5.88 -8.70 -15.35
C GLY A 290 5.56 -8.08 -13.99
N GLU A 291 4.31 -7.68 -13.72
CA GLU A 291 3.90 -7.06 -12.45
C GLU A 291 3.53 -8.06 -11.32
N PHE A 292 3.85 -9.35 -11.45
CA PHE A 292 3.62 -10.32 -10.36
C PHE A 292 4.43 -9.98 -9.10
N ASP A 293 5.62 -9.38 -9.25
CA ASP A 293 6.40 -8.87 -8.11
C ASP A 293 5.60 -7.83 -7.32
N PHE A 294 4.90 -6.93 -8.01
CA PHE A 294 4.08 -5.90 -7.36
C PHE A 294 2.89 -6.50 -6.61
N VAL A 295 2.18 -7.46 -7.22
CA VAL A 295 1.04 -8.14 -6.58
C VAL A 295 1.47 -8.85 -5.29
N VAL A 296 2.60 -9.57 -5.33
CA VAL A 296 3.12 -10.27 -4.15
C VAL A 296 3.59 -9.29 -3.08
N ARG A 297 4.29 -8.20 -3.45
CA ARG A 297 4.76 -7.16 -2.50
C ARG A 297 3.63 -6.39 -1.84
N ARG A 298 2.49 -6.26 -2.50
CA ARG A 298 1.32 -5.60 -1.92
C ARG A 298 0.78 -6.38 -0.72
N GLU A 299 0.72 -7.70 -0.82
CA GLU A 299 0.27 -8.57 0.27
C GLU A 299 1.40 -8.82 1.29
N TYR A 300 2.64 -8.93 0.83
CA TYR A 300 3.84 -9.20 1.63
C TYR A 300 4.86 -8.06 1.55
N SER A 301 4.50 -6.91 2.13
CA SER A 301 5.33 -5.69 2.09
C SER A 301 6.65 -5.80 2.87
N ASN A 302 6.72 -6.72 3.83
CA ASN A 302 7.82 -6.80 4.81
C ASN A 302 8.89 -7.83 4.44
N THR A 303 8.89 -8.39 3.22
CA THR A 303 9.94 -9.33 2.79
C THR A 303 11.31 -8.65 2.71
N GLN A 304 12.35 -9.28 3.25
CA GLN A 304 13.72 -8.79 3.15
C GLN A 304 14.20 -8.77 1.70
N PHE A 305 13.84 -9.81 0.94
CA PHE A 305 14.13 -9.94 -0.48
C PHE A 305 12.97 -10.61 -1.19
N LEU A 306 12.64 -10.12 -2.38
CA LEU A 306 11.69 -10.76 -3.28
C LEU A 306 12.09 -10.48 -4.73
N SER A 307 11.96 -11.49 -5.56
CA SER A 307 12.16 -11.40 -7.00
C SER A 307 11.22 -12.39 -7.67
N VAL A 308 10.44 -11.92 -8.63
CA VAL A 308 9.54 -12.74 -9.44
C VAL A 308 9.84 -12.47 -10.90
N TRP A 309 10.10 -13.52 -11.67
CA TRP A 309 10.41 -13.39 -13.10
C TRP A 309 9.80 -14.52 -13.93
N ASN A 310 9.79 -14.33 -15.25
CA ASN A 310 9.18 -15.24 -16.21
C ASN A 310 10.22 -16.12 -16.91
N GLU A 311 9.73 -17.03 -17.77
CA GLU A 311 10.56 -17.93 -18.58
C GLU A 311 11.59 -17.17 -19.43
N THR A 312 11.24 -16.05 -20.06
CA THR A 312 12.18 -15.32 -20.95
C THR A 312 13.40 -14.81 -20.18
N VAL A 313 13.19 -14.30 -18.97
CA VAL A 313 14.29 -13.85 -18.10
C VAL A 313 15.12 -15.04 -17.60
N GLU A 314 14.47 -16.16 -17.26
CA GLU A 314 15.14 -17.39 -16.84
C GLU A 314 16.02 -17.96 -17.98
N GLU A 315 15.48 -18.02 -19.19
CA GLU A 315 16.17 -18.55 -20.36
C GLU A 315 17.30 -17.64 -20.83
N ALA A 316 17.17 -16.33 -20.63
CA ALA A 316 18.28 -15.39 -20.86
C ALA A 316 19.43 -15.61 -19.86
N ALA A 317 19.12 -15.99 -18.61
CA ALA A 317 20.12 -16.27 -17.59
C ALA A 317 20.80 -17.62 -17.78
N ARG A 318 20.03 -18.70 -17.98
CA ARG A 318 20.50 -20.10 -17.90
C ARG A 318 20.24 -20.96 -19.15
N GLY A 319 19.66 -20.38 -20.20
CA GLY A 319 19.34 -21.06 -21.45
C GLY A 319 17.94 -21.69 -21.49
N ALA A 320 17.50 -22.04 -22.70
CA ALA A 320 16.16 -22.57 -22.94
C ALA A 320 15.95 -23.95 -22.32
N SER A 321 14.80 -24.17 -21.68
CA SER A 321 14.44 -25.46 -21.08
C SER A 321 12.95 -25.76 -21.22
N VAL A 322 12.64 -26.97 -21.70
CA VAL A 322 11.25 -27.44 -21.86
C VAL A 322 10.52 -27.51 -20.52
N ASP A 323 11.25 -27.76 -19.42
CA ASP A 323 10.66 -27.85 -18.08
C ASP A 323 10.21 -26.49 -17.52
N ASN A 324 10.66 -25.40 -18.15
CA ASN A 324 10.41 -24.03 -17.74
C ASN A 324 9.28 -23.35 -18.52
N ILE A 325 8.70 -24.04 -19.51
CA ILE A 325 7.57 -23.52 -20.29
C ILE A 325 6.42 -23.14 -19.34
N ASN A 326 5.91 -21.93 -19.53
CA ASN A 326 4.79 -21.35 -18.78
C ASN A 326 5.00 -21.39 -17.26
N THR A 327 6.24 -21.12 -16.83
CA THR A 327 6.64 -21.14 -15.42
C THR A 327 7.08 -19.75 -14.95
N LEU A 328 6.55 -19.34 -13.80
CA LEU A 328 7.04 -18.21 -13.01
C LEU A 328 8.02 -18.71 -11.96
N PHE A 329 9.10 -17.96 -11.80
CA PHE A 329 10.14 -18.24 -10.84
C PHE A 329 10.10 -17.20 -9.73
N VAL A 330 10.24 -17.66 -8.49
CA VAL A 330 10.18 -16.82 -7.30
C VAL A 330 11.39 -17.10 -6.41
N ALA A 331 12.12 -16.06 -6.07
CA ALA A 331 13.11 -16.07 -4.99
C ALA A 331 12.66 -15.09 -3.91
N CYS A 332 12.55 -15.55 -2.67
CA CYS A 332 12.09 -14.72 -1.57
C CYS A 332 12.80 -15.04 -0.26
N LEU A 333 12.91 -14.02 0.59
CA LEU A 333 13.30 -14.12 2.00
C LEU A 333 12.28 -13.34 2.83
N SER A 334 11.63 -14.04 3.75
CA SER A 334 10.64 -13.48 4.66
C SER A 334 11.27 -12.53 5.68
N ALA A 335 10.44 -11.73 6.35
CA ALA A 335 10.89 -10.83 7.43
C ALA A 335 11.59 -11.59 8.56
N GLU A 336 11.04 -12.75 8.93
CA GLU A 336 11.49 -13.57 10.06
C GLU A 336 12.80 -14.32 9.75
N GLY A 337 13.11 -14.53 8.47
CA GLY A 337 14.28 -15.27 8.04
C GLY A 337 14.15 -16.77 8.36
N GLY A 338 13.82 -17.57 7.36
CA GLY A 338 13.74 -19.04 7.51
C GLY A 338 13.90 -19.80 6.19
N GLU A 339 13.89 -19.08 5.06
CA GLU A 339 14.15 -19.64 3.75
C GLU A 339 15.64 -19.97 3.54
N ALA A 340 15.92 -20.99 2.74
CA ALA A 340 17.29 -21.34 2.37
C ALA A 340 17.89 -20.26 1.46
N VAL A 341 19.07 -19.76 1.83
CA VAL A 341 19.82 -18.75 1.09
C VAL A 341 21.23 -19.26 0.81
N LEU A 342 21.73 -19.00 -0.39
CA LEU A 342 23.12 -19.26 -0.75
C LEU A 342 23.91 -17.96 -0.69
N THR A 343 25.21 -18.04 -0.39
CA THR A 343 26.10 -16.88 -0.39
C THR A 343 27.13 -17.03 -1.51
N GLU A 344 27.23 -15.99 -2.32
CA GLU A 344 28.26 -15.81 -3.35
C GLU A 344 29.35 -14.88 -2.78
N PRO A 345 30.47 -15.43 -2.27
CA PRO A 345 31.52 -14.65 -1.62
C PRO A 345 32.36 -13.82 -2.62
N ASP A 346 32.37 -14.18 -3.90
CA ASP A 346 33.09 -13.46 -4.95
C ASP A 346 32.22 -13.37 -6.23
N PRO A 347 31.87 -12.17 -6.70
CA PRO A 347 31.14 -11.97 -7.95
C PRO A 347 31.81 -12.56 -9.21
N ASN A 348 33.12 -12.85 -9.15
CA ASN A 348 33.85 -13.50 -10.24
C ASN A 348 33.73 -15.03 -10.23
N THR A 349 33.18 -15.61 -9.15
CA THR A 349 32.97 -17.05 -9.01
C THR A 349 31.47 -17.31 -8.74
N PRO A 350 30.62 -17.27 -9.78
CA PRO A 350 29.17 -17.32 -9.63
C PRO A 350 28.70 -18.61 -8.94
N VAL A 351 27.78 -18.48 -7.98
CA VAL A 351 27.09 -19.63 -7.37
C VAL A 351 25.75 -19.80 -8.08
N ASP A 352 25.51 -21.00 -8.63
CA ASP A 352 24.23 -21.34 -9.22
C ASP A 352 23.17 -21.56 -8.12
N PRO A 353 21.94 -21.04 -8.30
CA PRO A 353 20.89 -21.28 -7.33
C PRO A 353 20.34 -22.70 -7.42
N SER A 354 19.71 -23.14 -6.34
CA SER A 354 19.01 -24.41 -6.27
C SER A 354 17.50 -24.22 -6.37
N PHE A 355 16.82 -25.13 -7.08
CA PHE A 355 15.36 -25.19 -7.07
C PHE A 355 14.88 -25.83 -5.77
N ILE A 356 13.90 -25.20 -5.12
CA ILE A 356 13.30 -25.70 -3.88
C ILE A 356 12.16 -26.65 -4.24
N SER A 357 12.17 -27.85 -3.67
CA SER A 357 11.10 -28.84 -3.87
C SER A 357 9.81 -28.40 -3.18
N GLU A 358 8.64 -28.80 -3.70
CA GLU A 358 7.35 -28.41 -3.13
C GLU A 358 7.17 -28.84 -1.67
N GLU A 359 7.74 -29.98 -1.28
CA GLU A 359 7.69 -30.51 0.09
C GLU A 359 8.54 -29.70 1.08
N SER A 360 9.47 -28.88 0.59
CA SER A 360 10.40 -28.07 1.39
C SER A 360 10.01 -26.58 1.42
N LEU A 361 8.86 -26.21 0.87
CA LEU A 361 8.42 -24.81 0.85
C LEU A 361 8.06 -24.34 2.26
N THR A 362 8.50 -23.13 2.60
CA THR A 362 8.08 -22.48 3.84
C THR A 362 6.59 -22.09 3.78
N ALA A 363 5.98 -21.79 4.93
CA ALA A 363 4.60 -21.28 4.99
C ALA A 363 4.45 -19.98 4.18
N THR A 364 5.47 -19.11 4.22
CA THR A 364 5.52 -17.87 3.42
C THR A 364 5.55 -18.17 1.93
N GLN A 365 6.43 -19.07 1.47
CA GLN A 365 6.52 -19.46 0.06
C GLN A 365 5.21 -20.10 -0.44
N THR A 366 4.59 -20.96 0.37
CA THR A 366 3.29 -21.57 0.05
C THR A 366 2.20 -20.50 -0.09
N SER A 367 2.20 -19.51 0.78
CA SER A 367 1.22 -18.43 0.73
C SER A 367 1.44 -17.50 -0.47
N ILE A 368 2.70 -17.17 -0.80
CA ILE A 368 3.06 -16.43 -2.02
C ILE A 368 2.61 -17.18 -3.28
N LYS A 369 2.82 -18.51 -3.32
CA LYS A 369 2.32 -19.36 -4.42
C LYS A 369 0.81 -19.22 -4.59
N ASN A 370 0.06 -19.25 -3.49
CA ASN A 370 -1.39 -19.11 -3.52
C ASN A 370 -1.82 -17.73 -4.02
N VAL A 371 -1.10 -16.66 -3.67
CA VAL A 371 -1.37 -15.31 -4.19
C VAL A 371 -1.18 -15.27 -5.71
N ILE A 372 -0.09 -15.84 -6.22
CA ILE A 372 0.18 -15.90 -7.67
C ILE A 372 -0.89 -16.73 -8.39
N LEU A 373 -1.20 -17.93 -7.90
CA LEU A 373 -2.20 -18.81 -8.52
C LEU A 373 -3.63 -18.25 -8.43
N ARG A 374 -3.93 -17.43 -7.42
CA ARG A 374 -5.20 -16.70 -7.35
C ARG A 374 -5.29 -15.60 -8.40
N ALA A 375 -4.16 -14.95 -8.71
CA ALA A 375 -4.10 -13.94 -9.76
C ALA A 375 -4.17 -14.58 -11.16
N ASP A 376 -3.41 -15.66 -11.39
CA ASP A 376 -3.44 -16.45 -12.62
C ASP A 376 -3.00 -17.90 -12.35
N ASN A 377 -3.91 -18.85 -12.54
CA ASN A 377 -3.65 -20.27 -12.32
C ASN A 377 -3.13 -21.01 -13.58
N SER A 378 -2.94 -20.31 -14.70
CA SER A 378 -2.37 -20.89 -15.91
C SER A 378 -0.87 -21.12 -15.79
N TYR A 379 -0.17 -20.34 -14.96
CA TYR A 379 1.27 -20.47 -14.72
C TYR A 379 1.61 -21.55 -13.70
N ARG A 380 2.72 -22.24 -13.95
CA ARG A 380 3.41 -23.05 -12.92
C ARG A 380 4.29 -22.13 -12.09
N VAL A 381 4.41 -22.37 -10.78
CA VAL A 381 5.29 -21.57 -9.91
C VAL A 381 6.41 -22.45 -9.37
N LYS A 382 7.66 -22.05 -9.59
CA LYS A 382 8.85 -22.70 -9.03
C LYS A 382 9.59 -21.74 -8.11
N PHE A 383 10.06 -22.24 -6.98
CA PHE A 383 10.88 -21.47 -6.06
C PHE A 383 12.36 -21.75 -6.28
N VAL A 384 13.14 -20.68 -6.21
CA VAL A 384 14.59 -20.67 -6.41
C VAL A 384 15.22 -20.05 -5.17
N THR A 385 16.32 -20.64 -4.67
CA THR A 385 17.03 -20.09 -3.51
C THR A 385 17.62 -18.72 -3.86
N PRO A 386 17.35 -17.66 -3.07
CA PRO A 386 18.04 -16.39 -3.20
C PRO A 386 19.56 -16.58 -3.06
N VAL A 387 20.34 -15.79 -3.80
CA VAL A 387 21.80 -15.80 -3.72
C VAL A 387 22.29 -14.44 -3.23
N ARG A 388 22.83 -14.39 -2.01
CA ARG A 388 23.47 -13.20 -1.44
C ARG A 388 24.76 -12.88 -2.17
N SER A 389 24.92 -11.65 -2.65
CA SER A 389 26.11 -11.22 -3.36
C SER A 389 26.46 -9.80 -2.96
N GLU A 390 27.65 -9.62 -2.39
CA GLU A 390 28.13 -8.31 -1.97
C GLU A 390 28.62 -7.50 -3.18
N ILE A 391 28.14 -6.25 -3.31
CA ILE A 391 28.63 -5.33 -4.33
C ILE A 391 29.80 -4.54 -3.76
N ALA A 392 30.94 -4.63 -4.45
CA ALA A 392 32.07 -3.74 -4.19
C ALA A 392 31.78 -2.33 -4.72
N VAL A 393 31.80 -1.35 -3.82
CA VAL A 393 31.63 0.07 -4.15
C VAL A 393 32.85 0.84 -3.66
N THR A 394 33.44 1.63 -4.56
CA THR A 394 34.57 2.51 -4.23
C THR A 394 34.15 3.96 -4.41
N VAL A 395 34.22 4.73 -3.33
CA VAL A 395 33.96 6.17 -3.32
C VAL A 395 35.27 6.90 -3.03
N THR A 396 35.68 7.76 -3.96
CA THR A 396 36.78 8.70 -3.77
C THR A 396 36.20 10.10 -3.75
N ALA A 397 36.43 10.85 -2.69
CA ALA A 397 35.93 12.22 -2.56
C ALA A 397 37.04 13.19 -2.15
N THR A 398 37.05 14.37 -2.76
CA THR A 398 37.88 15.50 -2.37
C THR A 398 36.97 16.57 -1.77
N VAL A 399 37.30 17.04 -0.57
CA VAL A 399 36.53 18.06 0.15
C VAL A 399 37.39 19.24 0.56
N SER A 400 36.74 20.38 0.83
CA SER A 400 37.42 21.57 1.36
C SER A 400 38.08 21.26 2.71
N ALA A 401 39.25 21.88 2.96
CA ALA A 401 39.98 21.80 4.22
C ALA A 401 39.19 22.30 5.45
N ALA A 402 38.04 22.97 5.25
CA ALA A 402 37.13 23.35 6.31
C ALA A 402 36.41 22.16 6.97
N TYR A 403 36.34 21.00 6.30
CA TYR A 403 35.65 19.80 6.79
C TYR A 403 36.61 18.78 7.40
N VAL A 404 36.15 18.06 8.43
CA VAL A 404 36.89 16.97 9.06
C VAL A 404 36.75 15.71 8.22
N VAL A 405 37.87 15.23 7.66
CA VAL A 405 37.92 14.08 6.75
C VAL A 405 37.28 12.82 7.36
N GLY A 406 37.55 12.55 8.64
CA GLY A 406 36.99 11.40 9.36
C GLY A 406 35.45 11.42 9.41
N ASP A 407 34.86 12.58 9.72
CA ASP A 407 33.41 12.72 9.82
C ASP A 407 32.72 12.59 8.46
N VAL A 408 33.33 13.15 7.41
CA VAL A 408 32.82 13.00 6.04
C VAL A 408 32.86 11.55 5.60
N ARG A 409 33.97 10.84 5.89
CA ARG A 409 34.11 9.40 5.59
C ARG A 409 33.01 8.59 6.29
N SER A 410 32.80 8.78 7.59
CA SER A 410 31.78 8.06 8.34
C SER A 410 30.37 8.34 7.80
N LYS A 411 30.07 9.60 7.47
CA LYS A 411 28.76 9.96 6.87
C LYS A 411 28.53 9.33 5.50
N ILE A 412 29.56 9.22 4.67
CA ILE A 412 29.46 8.53 3.37
C ILE A 412 29.10 7.06 3.60
N ILE A 413 29.78 6.38 4.53
CA ILE A 413 29.52 4.98 4.86
C ILE A 413 28.08 4.81 5.34
N GLU A 414 27.66 5.59 6.34
CA GLU A 414 26.32 5.56 6.90
C GLU A 414 25.24 5.78 5.84
N THR A 415 25.41 6.80 4.98
CA THR A 415 24.44 7.14 3.93
C THR A 415 24.30 6.05 2.87
N ILE A 416 25.39 5.37 2.52
CA ILE A 416 25.34 4.27 1.53
C ILE A 416 24.70 3.03 2.16
N LEU A 417 25.08 2.68 3.39
CA LEU A 417 24.52 1.53 4.10
C LEU A 417 23.05 1.72 4.46
N SER A 418 22.58 2.95 4.69
CA SER A 418 21.16 3.22 4.97
C SER A 418 20.26 3.01 3.76
N GLU A 419 20.79 3.07 2.54
CA GLU A 419 20.01 2.90 1.30
C GLU A 419 20.23 1.52 0.65
N TYR A 420 21.48 1.05 0.65
CA TYR A 420 21.92 -0.17 -0.06
C TYR A 420 22.45 -1.26 0.88
N GLY A 421 22.26 -1.13 2.19
CA GLY A 421 22.53 -2.21 3.15
C GLY A 421 21.62 -3.42 2.92
N GLU A 422 21.95 -4.56 3.53
CA GLU A 422 21.26 -5.84 3.30
C GLU A 422 19.74 -5.75 3.52
N SER A 423 19.30 -5.11 4.61
CA SER A 423 17.89 -4.96 4.98
C SER A 423 17.21 -3.70 4.43
N GLN A 424 17.87 -2.96 3.53
CA GLN A 424 17.38 -1.66 3.08
C GLN A 424 16.59 -1.73 1.77
N PRO A 425 15.72 -0.74 1.49
CA PRO A 425 14.84 -0.76 0.32
C PRO A 425 15.57 -0.95 -1.00
N GLY A 426 16.78 -0.38 -1.15
CA GLY A 426 17.60 -0.49 -2.34
C GLY A 426 18.05 -1.93 -2.65
N SER A 427 18.13 -2.79 -1.64
CA SER A 427 18.59 -4.19 -1.75
C SER A 427 17.42 -5.19 -1.77
N SER A 428 16.20 -4.77 -1.45
CA SER A 428 15.03 -5.65 -1.31
C SER A 428 14.47 -6.24 -2.60
N ARG A 429 14.99 -5.81 -3.77
CA ARG A 429 14.50 -6.18 -5.11
C ARG A 429 15.55 -6.93 -5.91
N GLY A 430 15.15 -8.06 -6.51
CA GLY A 430 15.97 -8.78 -7.48
C GLY A 430 16.29 -7.94 -8.71
N GLY A 431 17.53 -8.00 -9.17
CA GLY A 431 17.98 -7.28 -10.37
C GLY A 431 18.18 -5.77 -10.20
N ASN A 432 17.94 -5.19 -9.03
CA ASN A 432 18.23 -3.79 -8.78
C ASN A 432 19.75 -3.56 -8.72
N LYS A 433 20.24 -2.54 -9.45
CA LYS A 433 21.66 -2.16 -9.46
C LYS A 433 21.77 -0.72 -8.96
N PRO A 434 22.67 -0.41 -8.00
CA PRO A 434 23.00 0.96 -7.67
C PRO A 434 23.51 1.68 -8.93
N LEU A 435 22.76 2.67 -9.40
CA LEU A 435 23.16 3.49 -10.55
C LEU A 435 24.07 4.61 -10.08
N HIS A 436 25.17 4.85 -10.80
CA HIS A 436 26.11 5.91 -10.46
C HIS A 436 25.40 7.24 -10.16
N LYS A 437 24.50 7.67 -11.05
CA LYS A 437 23.73 8.92 -10.88
C LYS A 437 22.95 8.96 -9.56
N ASN A 438 22.30 7.86 -9.17
CA ASN A 438 21.50 7.80 -7.95
C ASN A 438 22.39 7.89 -6.71
N VAL A 439 23.52 7.17 -6.69
CA VAL A 439 24.49 7.25 -5.59
C VAL A 439 25.10 8.66 -5.49
N TYR A 440 25.43 9.29 -6.62
CA TYR A 440 25.88 10.69 -6.65
C TYR A 440 24.84 11.65 -6.04
N SER A 441 23.58 11.55 -6.46
CA SER A 441 22.51 12.40 -5.93
C SER A 441 22.26 12.14 -4.44
N LEU A 442 22.28 10.88 -4.02
CA LEU A 442 22.11 10.48 -2.62
C LEU A 442 23.18 11.12 -1.72
N LEU A 443 24.46 11.01 -2.10
CA LEU A 443 25.57 11.57 -1.34
C LEU A 443 25.52 13.10 -1.31
N LYS A 444 25.21 13.75 -2.44
CA LYS A 444 25.13 15.20 -2.52
C LYS A 444 24.00 15.76 -1.64
N ASN A 445 22.83 15.14 -1.66
CA ASN A 445 21.66 15.59 -0.91
C ASN A 445 21.82 15.44 0.61
N ASN A 446 22.50 14.36 1.06
CA ASN A 446 22.61 14.04 2.48
C ASN A 446 23.90 14.55 3.14
N ILE A 447 24.93 14.91 2.35
CA ILE A 447 26.24 15.33 2.88
C ILE A 447 26.59 16.72 2.36
N THR A 448 26.47 17.72 3.23
CA THR A 448 26.73 19.13 2.89
C THR A 448 28.15 19.36 2.37
N ALA A 449 29.16 18.65 2.92
CA ALA A 449 30.56 18.76 2.50
C ALA A 449 30.79 18.34 1.04
N LEU A 450 29.92 17.48 0.50
CA LEU A 450 29.96 16.98 -0.88
C LEU A 450 29.09 17.82 -1.84
N SER A 451 28.33 18.76 -1.30
CA SER A 451 27.54 19.73 -2.06
C SER A 451 28.28 21.03 -2.36
N ASP A 452 29.44 21.25 -1.73
CA ASP A 452 30.26 22.44 -1.95
C ASP A 452 30.80 22.49 -3.40
N ALA A 453 30.97 23.69 -3.93
CA ALA A 453 31.42 23.92 -5.31
C ALA A 453 32.85 23.40 -5.57
N ASN A 454 33.65 23.27 -4.51
CA ASN A 454 35.02 22.77 -4.58
C ASN A 454 35.15 21.27 -4.26
N ALA A 455 34.03 20.57 -4.04
CA ALA A 455 34.04 19.14 -3.80
C ALA A 455 34.02 18.35 -5.12
N ASP A 456 34.85 17.32 -5.21
CA ASP A 456 34.83 16.36 -6.31
C ASP A 456 34.58 14.94 -5.78
N ILE A 457 33.84 14.14 -6.54
CA ILE A 457 33.43 12.80 -6.14
C ILE A 457 33.58 11.88 -7.33
N ARG A 458 34.20 10.73 -7.12
CA ARG A 458 34.31 9.63 -8.06
C ARG A 458 33.72 8.37 -7.44
N ILE A 459 32.76 7.76 -8.13
CA ILE A 459 32.09 6.54 -7.68
C ILE A 459 32.34 5.44 -8.70
N VAL A 460 32.96 4.35 -8.26
CA VAL A 460 33.16 3.13 -9.05
C VAL A 460 32.35 2.01 -8.39
N ILE A 461 31.50 1.35 -9.18
CA ILE A 461 30.64 0.26 -8.72
C ILE A 461 31.07 -0.94 -9.56
N ALA A 462 31.44 -2.04 -8.90
CA ALA A 462 31.86 -3.24 -9.62
C ALA A 462 30.69 -3.79 -10.45
N ASP A 463 30.97 -4.10 -11.71
CA ASP A 463 30.01 -4.79 -12.56
C ASP A 463 30.03 -6.29 -12.23
N PRO A 464 28.85 -6.94 -12.17
CA PRO A 464 28.79 -8.38 -12.00
C PRO A 464 29.35 -9.09 -13.24
N VAL A 465 30.02 -10.21 -13.04
CA VAL A 465 30.48 -11.06 -14.13
C VAL A 465 29.33 -11.98 -14.59
N GLY A 466 29.16 -12.10 -15.90
CA GLY A 466 28.21 -13.03 -16.52
C GLY A 466 26.85 -12.42 -16.89
N ASN A 467 25.90 -13.29 -17.20
CA ASN A 467 24.54 -12.92 -17.59
C ASN A 467 23.75 -12.35 -16.41
N PHE A 468 22.68 -11.62 -16.72
CA PHE A 468 21.73 -11.15 -15.71
C PHE A 468 21.13 -12.33 -14.94
N ARG A 469 21.19 -12.27 -13.61
CA ARG A 469 20.68 -13.30 -12.70
C ARG A 469 19.61 -12.68 -11.78
N PRO A 470 18.33 -13.05 -11.92
CA PRO A 470 17.22 -12.39 -11.22
C PRO A 470 17.10 -12.73 -9.72
N GLU A 471 17.64 -13.87 -9.29
CA GLU A 471 17.67 -14.35 -7.90
C GLU A 471 18.77 -13.74 -7.04
N LEU A 472 19.67 -12.95 -7.63
CA LEU A 472 20.75 -12.30 -6.91
C LEU A 472 20.18 -11.21 -5.98
N TRP A 473 20.39 -11.42 -4.70
CA TRP A 473 20.17 -10.43 -3.66
C TRP A 473 21.47 -9.66 -3.43
N ARG A 474 21.50 -8.43 -3.95
CA ARG A 474 22.69 -7.60 -3.93
C ARG A 474 22.59 -6.50 -2.91
N TYR A 475 23.65 -6.33 -2.14
CA TYR A 475 23.74 -5.33 -1.08
C TYR A 475 25.19 -4.87 -0.87
N VAL A 476 25.36 -3.80 -0.10
CA VAL A 476 26.64 -3.24 0.29
C VAL A 476 26.86 -3.49 1.79
N THR A 477 28.05 -3.96 2.15
CA THR A 477 28.51 -4.12 3.52
C THR A 477 29.61 -3.10 3.84
N GLU A 478 30.00 -2.98 5.10
CA GLU A 478 31.17 -2.16 5.47
C GLU A 478 32.45 -2.69 4.79
N ASP A 479 32.57 -4.01 4.67
CA ASP A 479 33.74 -4.66 4.07
C ASP A 479 33.78 -4.49 2.53
N SER A 480 32.62 -4.41 1.87
CA SER A 480 32.53 -4.22 0.42
C SER A 480 32.63 -2.75 0.00
N LEU A 481 32.60 -1.81 0.94
CA LEU A 481 32.63 -0.37 0.69
C LEU A 481 34.00 0.26 0.98
N THR A 482 34.71 0.67 -0.06
CA THR A 482 35.97 1.41 0.07
C THR A 482 35.75 2.91 -0.07
N VAL A 483 35.89 3.66 1.03
CA VAL A 483 35.78 5.13 1.02
C VAL A 483 37.14 5.79 1.28
N THR A 484 37.59 6.58 0.32
CA THR A 484 38.78 7.42 0.43
C THR A 484 38.38 8.90 0.34
N VAL A 485 38.69 9.67 1.38
CA VAL A 485 38.40 11.11 1.43
C VAL A 485 39.71 11.88 1.60
N THR A 486 39.96 12.87 0.75
CA THR A 486 41.10 13.78 0.85
C THR A 486 40.62 15.21 1.06
N ALA A 487 41.36 15.98 1.85
CA ALA A 487 41.10 17.41 2.02
C ALA A 487 42.10 18.21 1.18
N GLU A 488 41.59 19.08 0.31
CA GLU A 488 42.41 19.99 -0.48
C GLU A 488 41.97 21.43 -0.27
N ASN A 489 42.95 22.34 -0.22
CA ASN A 489 42.71 23.77 -0.19
C ASN A 489 42.78 24.27 -1.64
N VAL A 490 41.68 24.11 -2.37
CA VAL A 490 41.63 24.42 -3.80
C VAL A 490 41.36 25.93 -3.95
N LEU A 491 42.39 26.69 -4.31
CA LEU A 491 42.17 27.97 -5.00
C LEU A 491 41.54 27.61 -6.36
N PRO A 492 40.36 28.14 -6.71
CA PRO A 492 39.70 27.76 -7.96
C PRO A 492 40.66 28.04 -9.12
N PRO A 493 40.98 27.04 -9.98
CA PRO A 493 41.83 27.28 -11.13
C PRO A 493 41.12 28.27 -12.05
N ALA A 494 41.63 29.50 -12.09
CA ALA A 494 41.15 30.50 -13.04
C ALA A 494 41.49 30.03 -14.45
N TRP A 495 40.47 29.78 -15.27
CA TRP A 495 40.66 29.69 -16.71
C TRP A 495 41.22 31.03 -17.21
N GLY A 496 42.53 31.07 -17.50
CA GLY A 496 43.16 32.21 -18.17
C GLY A 496 44.18 33.04 -17.37
N ASN A 497 44.98 32.47 -16.48
CA ASN A 497 46.17 33.17 -15.98
C ASN A 497 47.43 32.69 -16.72
N TYR A 498 47.98 33.57 -17.56
CA TYR A 498 49.38 33.58 -17.99
C TYR A 498 50.26 34.25 -16.94
#